data_AF-A0A7I7PG06-F1
#
_entry.id   AF-A0A7I7PG06-F1
#
_cell.length_a   1.000
_cell.length_b   1.000
_cell.length_c   1.000
_cell.angle_alpha   90.00
_cell.angle_beta   90.00
_cell.angle_gamma   90.00
#
_symmetry.space_group_name_H-M   'P 1'
#
loop_
_entity.id
_entity.type
_entity.pdbx_description
1 polymer ?
#
loop_
_entity_poly.entity_id
_entity_poly.type
_entity_poly.pdbx_seq_one_letter_code
_entity_poly.pdbx_strand_id
1 'polypeptide(L)'
;MRRSLVVATIAGTSALAIFAALPAIVIGVARADEYSFLEDMESAGFVNQGGNGAEIGVGYHICAEIAAGTSPSQAARELWLDSHLNEYEAAQFVRIAVHDLCPETV
;
A
#
# COMPACT_ATOMS: atom_id res chain seq x y z
N MET A 1 1.12 -7.25 26.55
CA MET A 1 2.29 -6.85 27.38
C MET A 1 3.03 -8.08 27.86
N ARG A 2 4.28 -8.31 27.43
CA ARG A 2 5.46 -8.54 28.29
C ARG A 2 6.63 -9.03 27.43
N ARG A 3 7.69 -8.25 27.49
CA ARG A 3 9.01 -8.48 26.92
C ARG A 3 9.64 -9.72 27.55
N SER A 4 10.28 -10.55 26.75
CA SER A 4 11.34 -11.43 27.22
C SER A 4 12.60 -11.18 26.40
N LEU A 5 13.51 -10.41 26.99
CA LEU A 5 14.91 -10.30 26.59
C LEU A 5 15.63 -11.55 27.07
N VAL A 6 16.28 -12.30 26.17
CA VAL A 6 17.31 -13.26 26.54
C VAL A 6 18.64 -12.71 26.05
N VAL A 7 19.37 -12.10 26.98
CA VAL A 7 20.79 -11.81 26.88
C VAL A 7 21.52 -13.01 27.49
N ALA A 8 22.46 -13.63 26.77
CA ALA A 8 23.70 -14.16 27.36
C ALA A 8 24.62 -14.77 26.29
N THR A 9 25.72 -14.05 26.08
CA THR A 9 27.04 -14.42 25.55
C THR A 9 27.55 -15.82 25.90
N ILE A 10 28.24 -16.50 24.97
CA ILE A 10 29.62 -17.01 25.17
C ILE A 10 30.33 -17.37 23.86
N ALA A 11 31.62 -17.02 23.82
CA ALA A 11 32.59 -17.31 22.77
C ALA A 11 32.94 -18.80 22.67
N GLY A 12 33.31 -19.26 21.47
CA GLY A 12 33.87 -20.60 21.30
C GLY A 12 34.20 -20.96 19.85
N THR A 13 35.51 -20.89 19.53
CA THR A 13 36.26 -21.77 18.61
C THR A 13 35.75 -22.02 17.18
N SER A 14 36.59 -21.60 16.25
CA SER A 14 36.59 -21.87 14.80
C SER A 14 36.26 -23.31 14.43
N ALA A 15 35.10 -23.49 13.80
CA ALA A 15 34.77 -24.64 12.96
C ALA A 15 34.17 -24.11 11.65
N LEU A 16 34.69 -24.60 10.52
CA LEU A 16 34.21 -24.33 9.17
C LEU A 16 32.74 -24.74 9.04
N ALA A 17 31.82 -23.82 9.32
CA ALA A 17 30.41 -24.00 9.02
C ALA A 17 30.18 -23.54 7.58
N ILE A 18 29.92 -24.53 6.72
CA ILE A 18 29.46 -24.36 5.35
C ILE A 18 28.32 -23.33 5.38
N PHE A 19 28.57 -22.15 4.80
CA PHE A 19 27.52 -21.18 4.53
C PHE A 19 26.59 -21.82 3.50
N ALA A 20 25.57 -22.53 3.97
CA ALA A 20 24.36 -22.71 3.21
C ALA A 20 23.75 -21.32 3.07
N ALA A 21 24.18 -20.60 2.03
CA ALA A 21 23.54 -19.38 1.57
C ALA A 21 22.12 -19.76 1.15
N LEU A 22 21.20 -19.77 2.12
CA LEU A 22 19.77 -19.72 1.83
C LEU A 22 19.58 -18.47 0.98
N PRO A 23 19.02 -18.55 -0.23
CA PRO A 23 18.63 -17.35 -0.94
C PRO A 23 17.63 -16.65 -0.01
N ALA A 24 18.02 -15.49 0.51
CA ALA A 24 17.07 -14.58 1.10
C ALA A 24 16.09 -14.25 -0.03
N ILE A 25 14.94 -14.91 -0.02
CA ILE A 25 13.81 -14.54 -0.87
C ILE A 25 13.41 -13.18 -0.33
N VAL A 26 13.99 -12.13 -0.92
CA VAL A 26 13.51 -10.77 -0.74
C VAL A 26 12.16 -10.77 -1.44
N ILE A 27 11.12 -11.10 -0.70
CA ILE A 27 9.76 -10.79 -1.10
C ILE A 27 9.75 -9.27 -1.11
N GLY A 28 9.96 -8.68 -2.28
CA GLY A 28 9.83 -7.25 -2.47
C GLY A 28 8.39 -6.92 -2.17
N VAL A 29 8.11 -6.49 -0.95
CA VAL A 29 6.86 -5.80 -0.63
C VAL A 29 6.84 -4.60 -1.56
N ALA A 30 5.95 -4.63 -2.56
CA ALA A 30 5.59 -3.42 -3.28
C ALA A 30 5.26 -2.37 -2.20
N ARG A 31 5.89 -1.21 -2.26
CA ARG A 31 5.68 -0.15 -1.27
C ARG A 31 4.66 0.79 -1.88
N ALA A 32 3.66 1.20 -1.10
CA ALA A 32 2.77 2.29 -1.50
C ALA A 32 3.61 3.54 -1.84
N ASP A 33 3.27 4.17 -2.96
CA ASP A 33 3.95 5.35 -3.50
C ASP A 33 2.99 6.54 -3.54
N GLU A 34 2.94 7.28 -2.42
CA GLU A 34 2.08 8.45 -2.27
C GLU A 34 2.45 9.59 -3.21
N TYR A 35 3.71 9.66 -3.65
CA TYR A 35 4.15 10.70 -4.57
C TYR A 35 3.61 10.43 -5.98
N SER A 36 3.81 9.22 -6.48
CA SER A 36 3.31 8.79 -7.79
C SER A 36 1.79 8.85 -7.84
N PHE A 37 1.11 8.47 -6.75
CA PHE A 37 -0.34 8.62 -6.61
C PHE A 37 -0.81 10.06 -6.81
N LEU A 38 -0.20 11.03 -6.13
CA LEU A 38 -0.58 12.44 -6.27
C LEU A 38 -0.25 12.99 -7.67
N GLU A 39 0.88 12.57 -8.25
CA GLU A 39 1.29 12.95 -9.61
C GLU A 39 0.28 12.43 -10.65
N ASP A 40 -0.13 11.17 -10.54
CA ASP A 40 -1.10 10.55 -11.44
C ASP A 40 -2.52 11.14 -11.25
N MET A 41 -2.88 11.51 -10.02
CA MET A 41 -4.13 12.24 -9.73
C MET A 41 -4.13 13.63 -10.39
N GLU A 42 -3.06 14.40 -10.23
CA GLU A 42 -2.92 15.72 -10.87
C GLU A 42 -2.94 15.56 -12.41
N SER A 43 -2.22 14.58 -12.96
CA SER A 43 -2.21 14.30 -14.39
C SER A 43 -3.58 13.85 -14.92
N ALA A 44 -4.41 13.20 -14.09
CA ALA A 44 -5.77 12.82 -14.43
C ALA A 44 -6.78 13.97 -14.25
N GLY A 45 -6.34 15.14 -13.78
CA GLY A 45 -7.15 16.34 -13.62
C GLY A 45 -7.88 16.44 -12.28
N PHE A 46 -7.54 15.59 -11.31
CA PHE A 46 -8.06 15.73 -9.94
C PHE A 46 -7.41 16.95 -9.28
N VAL A 47 -8.26 17.78 -8.66
CA VAL A 47 -7.81 18.95 -7.90
C VAL A 47 -8.24 18.78 -6.47
N ASN A 48 -7.27 18.69 -5.58
CA ASN A 48 -7.53 18.33 -4.22
C ASN A 48 -7.85 19.54 -3.34
N GLN A 49 -9.14 19.87 -3.24
CA GLN A 49 -9.61 20.99 -2.41
C GLN A 49 -9.41 20.76 -0.91
N GLY A 50 -9.29 19.51 -0.46
CA GLY A 50 -9.00 19.13 0.92
C GLY A 50 -7.51 19.01 1.25
N GLY A 51 -6.64 19.17 0.25
CA GLY A 51 -5.19 19.01 0.34
C GLY A 51 -4.72 17.55 0.26
N ASN A 52 -3.48 17.36 -0.20
CA ASN A 52 -2.89 16.06 -0.58
C ASN A 52 -3.12 14.93 0.44
N GLY A 53 -3.05 15.23 1.73
CA GLY A 53 -3.25 14.23 2.79
C GLY A 53 -4.67 13.64 2.83
N ALA A 54 -5.69 14.41 2.47
CA ALA A 54 -7.08 13.92 2.43
C ALA A 54 -7.27 12.90 1.30
N GLU A 55 -6.71 13.17 0.13
CA GLU A 55 -6.79 12.29 -1.05
C GLU A 55 -5.99 11.02 -0.87
N ILE A 56 -4.78 11.11 -0.30
CA ILE A 56 -4.01 9.93 0.12
C ILE A 56 -4.82 9.10 1.12
N GLY A 57 -5.49 9.76 2.08
CA GLY A 57 -6.35 9.08 3.05
C GLY A 57 -7.49 8.29 2.40
N VAL A 58 -8.15 8.87 1.39
CA VAL A 58 -9.17 8.17 0.59
C VAL A 58 -8.56 7.01 -0.20
N GLY A 59 -7.39 7.22 -0.82
CA GLY A 59 -6.67 6.17 -1.55
C GLY A 59 -6.35 4.95 -0.67
N TYR A 60 -5.84 5.16 0.55
CA TYR A 60 -5.59 4.07 1.49
C TYR A 60 -6.87 3.42 2.02
N HIS A 61 -7.96 4.17 2.15
CA HIS A 61 -9.25 3.60 2.53
C HIS A 61 -9.73 2.59 1.47
N ILE A 62 -9.64 2.96 0.19
CA ILE A 62 -9.95 2.06 -0.95
C ILE A 62 -9.06 0.80 -0.90
N CYS A 63 -7.76 0.95 -0.64
CA CYS A 63 -6.87 -0.21 -0.49
C CYS A 63 -7.30 -1.14 0.66
N ALA A 64 -7.76 -0.59 1.79
CA ALA A 64 -8.24 -1.38 2.92
C ALA A 64 -9.54 -2.14 2.58
N GLU A 65 -10.46 -1.51 1.85
CA GLU A 65 -11.70 -2.16 1.39
C GLU A 65 -11.41 -3.29 0.41
N ILE A 66 -10.49 -3.09 -0.52
CA ILE A 66 -10.09 -4.12 -1.48
C ILE A 66 -9.39 -5.28 -0.78
N ALA A 67 -8.49 -4.99 0.17
CA ALA A 67 -7.88 -6.03 1.00
C ALA A 67 -8.91 -6.80 1.84
N ALA A 68 -10.03 -6.16 2.22
CA ALA A 68 -11.15 -6.80 2.89
C ALA A 68 -12.08 -7.60 1.96
N GLY A 69 -11.86 -7.56 0.64
CA GLY A 69 -12.59 -8.34 -0.36
C GLY A 69 -13.58 -7.54 -1.23
N THR A 70 -13.64 -6.20 -1.08
CA THR A 70 -14.41 -5.34 -1.99
C THR A 70 -13.77 -5.34 -3.38
N SER A 71 -14.57 -5.45 -4.44
CA SER A 71 -14.02 -5.35 -5.79
C SER A 71 -13.70 -3.89 -6.15
N PRO A 72 -12.68 -3.60 -6.97
CA PRO A 72 -12.37 -2.22 -7.39
C PRO A 72 -13.57 -1.51 -8.04
N SER A 73 -14.41 -2.23 -8.80
CA SER A 73 -15.63 -1.68 -9.38
C SER A 73 -16.68 -1.30 -8.34
N GLN A 74 -16.76 -2.05 -7.23
CA GLN A 74 -17.66 -1.74 -6.13
C GLN A 74 -17.16 -0.52 -5.34
N ALA A 75 -15.86 -0.48 -5.02
CA ALA A 75 -15.25 0.69 -4.38
C ALA A 75 -15.41 1.97 -5.23
N ALA A 76 -15.27 1.87 -6.56
CA ALA A 76 -15.50 3.00 -7.46
C ALA A 76 -16.97 3.46 -7.45
N ARG A 77 -17.91 2.52 -7.38
CA ARG A 77 -19.34 2.82 -7.26
C ARG A 77 -19.65 3.50 -5.93
N GLU A 78 -19.08 3.03 -4.83
CA GLU A 78 -19.25 3.62 -3.50
C GLU A 78 -18.66 5.04 -3.45
N LEU A 79 -17.43 5.22 -3.96
CA LEU A 79 -16.81 6.52 -4.09
C LEU A 79 -17.64 7.48 -4.94
N TRP A 80 -18.23 7.01 -6.04
CA TRP A 80 -19.15 7.82 -6.85
C TRP A 80 -20.38 8.27 -6.05
N LEU A 81 -20.98 7.39 -5.25
CA LEU A 81 -22.18 7.69 -4.48
C LEU A 81 -21.91 8.61 -3.28
N ASP A 82 -20.72 8.52 -2.69
CA ASP A 82 -20.35 9.22 -1.45
C ASP A 82 -19.54 10.50 -1.68
N SER A 83 -19.24 10.84 -2.94
CA SER A 83 -18.48 12.04 -3.29
C SER A 83 -19.19 12.93 -4.32
N HIS A 84 -18.50 13.99 -4.75
CA HIS A 84 -18.94 14.84 -5.85
C HIS A 84 -18.36 14.43 -7.22
N LEU A 85 -17.61 13.32 -7.26
CA LEU A 85 -17.06 12.78 -8.50
C LEU A 85 -18.18 12.22 -9.37
N ASN A 86 -18.01 12.26 -10.69
CA ASN A 86 -18.83 11.46 -11.59
C ASN A 86 -18.34 10.00 -11.66
N GLU A 87 -19.11 9.12 -12.31
CA GLU A 87 -18.80 7.69 -12.40
C GLU A 87 -17.42 7.42 -13.03
N TYR A 88 -17.04 8.17 -14.07
CA TYR A 88 -15.74 8.03 -14.73
C TYR A 88 -14.59 8.48 -13.81
N GLU A 89 -14.75 9.62 -13.14
CA GLU A 89 -13.77 10.14 -12.18
C GLU A 89 -13.58 9.17 -11.00
N ALA A 90 -14.65 8.63 -10.43
CA ALA A 90 -14.54 7.68 -9.33
C ALA A 90 -13.81 6.38 -9.76
N ALA A 91 -14.11 5.86 -10.95
CA ALA A 91 -13.41 4.71 -11.50
C ALA A 91 -11.92 4.99 -11.75
N GLN A 92 -11.60 6.18 -12.27
CA GLN A 92 -10.22 6.61 -12.50
C GLN A 92 -9.45 6.78 -11.19
N PHE A 93 -10.09 7.34 -10.16
CA PHE A 93 -9.51 7.51 -8.84
C PHE A 93 -9.10 6.16 -8.25
N VAL A 94 -10.04 5.20 -8.23
CA VAL A 94 -9.78 3.86 -7.69
C VAL A 94 -8.69 3.15 -8.49
N ARG A 95 -8.66 3.31 -9.82
CA ARG A 95 -7.61 2.72 -10.66
C ARG A 95 -6.21 3.22 -10.26
N ILE A 96 -6.05 4.53 -10.07
CA ILE A 96 -4.79 5.15 -9.66
C ILE A 96 -4.42 4.70 -8.23
N ALA A 97 -5.37 4.74 -7.29
CA ALA A 97 -5.15 4.27 -5.92
C ALA A 97 -4.69 2.81 -5.86
N VAL A 98 -5.33 1.93 -6.64
CA VAL A 98 -4.96 0.50 -6.71
C VAL A 98 -3.56 0.30 -7.28
N HIS A 99 -3.20 1.09 -8.30
CA HIS A 99 -1.90 0.99 -8.94
C HIS A 99 -0.76 1.47 -8.04
N ASP A 100 -0.94 2.61 -7.37
CA ASP A 100 0.15 3.29 -6.66
C ASP A 100 0.18 3.01 -5.15
N LEU A 101 -0.97 2.79 -4.53
CA LEU A 101 -1.09 2.74 -3.05
C LEU A 101 -1.40 1.37 -2.48
N CYS A 102 -1.80 0.38 -3.27
CA CYS A 102 -2.26 -0.92 -2.76
C CYS A 102 -1.16 -2.00 -2.87
N PRO A 103 -0.27 -2.14 -1.86
CA PRO A 103 0.89 -3.03 -1.91
C PRO A 103 0.56 -4.53 -1.86
N GLU A 104 -0.68 -4.90 -1.50
CA GLU A 104 -1.09 -6.31 -1.35
C GLU A 104 -1.97 -6.82 -2.51
N THR A 105 -2.31 -5.96 -3.48
CA THR A 105 -3.19 -6.31 -4.61
C THR A 105 -2.43 -6.63 -5.90
N VAL A 106 -1.09 -6.67 -5.85
CA VAL A 106 -0.18 -6.98 -6.98
C VAL A 106 0.66 -8.22 -6.71
#